data_AF-A0A2V5YFW3-F1
#
_entry.id   AF-A0A2V5YFW3-F1
#
_cell.length_a   1.000
_cell.length_b   1.000
_cell.length_c   1.000
_cell.angle_alpha   90.00
_cell.angle_beta   90.00
_cell.angle_gamma   90.00
#
_symmetry.space_group_name_H-M   'P 1'
#
loop_
_entity.id
_entity.type
_entity.pdbx_description
1 polymer ?
#
loop_
_entity_poly.entity_id
_entity_poly.type
_entity_poly.pdbx_seq_one_letter_code
_entity_poly.pdbx_strand_id
1 'polypeptide(L)'
;MKRGSYQFEVNPNGDLINNAGNVERLRRLWLDRTLIQGYYLGPGDPGDFDYGAWHVACHLAGAGGAMRATNGEVLWLEISHKGAYDKYYASVTAAAKGGPSTVELDSAAGRALVDGAAVLGFVEGNSTGRTSARGVNDSPTLFNLWRRQDFDQPVNRSAQDGGKVWEHWCTLRDIRSSAPIGTSVLSAYVSLVATLGDRFAPTVARGRRDYGHPDQLQALVTGGFTTKQSALWDTTPIPLPRAAEALLLESDPHAALEAVKGLDWSNSPRYYMFSRRIESWSEKDQVEVDFSEDS
;
A
#
# COMPACT_ATOMS: atom_id res chain seq x y z
N MET A 1 -12.06 -6.91 18.88
CA MET A 1 -11.18 -6.42 19.97
C MET A 1 -10.63 -5.05 19.57
N LYS A 2 -9.92 -4.33 20.45
CA LYS A 2 -9.25 -3.05 20.11
C LYS A 2 -7.75 -3.16 20.36
N ARG A 3 -6.92 -2.50 19.53
CA ARG A 3 -5.45 -2.57 19.57
C ARG A 3 -4.80 -1.17 19.55
N GLY A 4 -3.73 -1.03 20.34
CA GLY A 4 -2.84 0.15 20.39
C GLY A 4 -3.49 1.45 20.90
N SER A 5 -2.72 2.54 20.87
CA SER A 5 -3.14 3.83 21.43
C SER A 5 -4.31 4.47 20.69
N TYR A 6 -4.47 4.22 19.38
CA TYR A 6 -5.61 4.72 18.58
C TYR A 6 -6.81 3.77 18.55
N GLN A 7 -6.70 2.64 19.26
CA GLN A 7 -7.82 1.72 19.51
C GLN A 7 -8.43 1.13 18.23
N PHE A 8 -7.58 0.70 17.29
CA PHE A 8 -8.00 0.05 16.03
C PHE A 8 -8.80 -1.21 16.32
N GLU A 9 -9.90 -1.39 15.60
CA GLU A 9 -10.78 -2.54 15.74
C GLU A 9 -10.23 -3.72 14.93
N VAL A 10 -10.05 -4.86 15.60
CA VAL A 10 -9.49 -6.08 15.01
C VAL A 10 -10.43 -7.28 15.20
N ASN A 11 -10.37 -8.21 14.26
CA ASN A 11 -11.06 -9.49 14.32
C ASN A 11 -10.39 -10.45 15.35
N PRO A 12 -10.94 -11.65 15.61
CA PRO A 12 -10.32 -12.63 16.52
C PRO A 12 -8.91 -13.09 16.13
N ASN A 13 -8.56 -13.05 14.84
CA ASN A 13 -7.23 -13.41 14.34
C ASN A 13 -6.21 -12.27 14.50
N GLY A 14 -6.66 -11.08 14.92
CA GLY A 14 -5.81 -9.90 15.10
C GLY A 14 -5.69 -9.03 13.86
N ASP A 15 -6.36 -9.35 12.75
CA ASP A 15 -6.37 -8.51 11.55
C ASP A 15 -7.33 -7.33 11.70
N LEU A 16 -7.03 -6.21 11.04
CA LEU A 16 -7.91 -5.05 11.02
C LEU A 16 -9.29 -5.40 10.46
N ILE A 17 -10.33 -4.82 11.05
CA ILE A 17 -11.68 -4.87 10.49
C ILE A 17 -11.82 -3.76 9.44
N ASN A 18 -12.34 -4.09 8.26
CA ASN A 18 -12.72 -3.07 7.29
C ASN A 18 -13.99 -2.33 7.75
N ASN A 19 -13.81 -1.14 8.31
CA ASN A 19 -14.92 -0.26 8.68
C ASN A 19 -14.51 1.22 8.70
N ALA A 20 -15.51 2.11 8.65
CA ALA A 20 -15.29 3.56 8.67
C ALA A 20 -14.58 4.05 9.95
N GLY A 21 -14.77 3.36 11.07
CA GLY A 21 -14.09 3.68 12.32
C GLY A 21 -12.58 3.49 12.24
N ASN A 22 -12.09 2.46 11.55
CA ASN A 22 -10.68 2.22 11.33
C ASN A 22 -10.09 3.18 10.28
N VAL A 23 -10.89 3.63 9.30
CA VAL A 23 -10.49 4.71 8.38
C VAL A 23 -10.21 6.00 9.14
N GLU A 24 -11.10 6.41 10.05
CA GLU A 24 -10.88 7.64 10.84
C GLU A 24 -9.79 7.50 11.91
N ARG A 25 -9.53 6.29 12.41
CA ARG A 25 -8.36 6.02 13.27
C ARG A 25 -7.05 6.13 12.49
N LEU A 26 -6.99 5.58 11.28
CA LEU A 26 -5.84 5.69 10.41
C LEU A 26 -5.58 7.15 10.03
N ARG A 27 -6.63 7.90 9.71
CA ARG A 27 -6.54 9.33 9.43
C ARG A 27 -5.95 10.09 10.61
N ARG A 28 -6.46 9.87 11.82
CA ARG A 28 -5.93 10.50 13.04
C ARG A 28 -4.48 10.12 13.29
N LEU A 29 -4.12 8.85 13.11
CA LEU A 29 -2.75 8.38 13.25
C LEU A 29 -1.82 9.13 12.27
N TRP A 30 -2.12 9.11 10.97
CA TRP A 30 -1.27 9.74 9.95
C TRP A 30 -1.24 11.27 9.98
N LEU A 31 -2.22 11.91 10.62
CA LEU A 31 -2.22 13.35 10.89
C LEU A 31 -1.52 13.71 12.20
N ASP A 32 -1.12 12.73 13.02
CA ASP A 32 -0.51 13.01 14.31
C ASP A 32 0.95 13.44 14.14
N ARG A 33 1.18 14.74 14.27
CA ARG A 33 2.49 15.39 14.17
C ARG A 33 3.30 15.30 15.46
N THR A 34 2.73 14.75 16.54
CA THR A 34 3.47 14.49 17.77
C THR A 34 4.22 13.16 17.72
N LEU A 35 3.78 12.24 16.84
CA LEU A 35 4.46 10.97 16.61
C LEU A 35 5.55 11.07 15.54
N ILE A 36 5.28 11.77 14.44
CA ILE A 36 6.19 11.93 13.31
C ILE A 36 6.33 13.41 12.98
N GLN A 37 7.57 13.90 12.87
CA GLN A 37 7.90 15.31 12.70
C GLN A 37 9.12 15.53 11.78
N GLY A 38 9.31 16.78 11.34
CA GLY A 38 10.47 17.20 10.56
C GLY A 38 10.59 16.48 9.22
N TYR A 39 11.82 16.11 8.84
CA TYR A 39 12.15 15.50 7.54
C TYR A 39 11.48 14.14 7.27
N TYR A 40 10.86 13.53 8.28
CA TYR A 40 10.12 12.26 8.14
C TYR A 40 8.64 12.47 7.77
N LEU A 41 8.20 13.72 7.71
CA LEU A 41 6.88 14.06 7.18
C LEU A 41 6.80 13.71 5.69
N GLY A 42 5.65 13.20 5.30
CA GLY A 42 5.39 12.76 3.95
C GLY A 42 4.69 13.82 3.13
N PRO A 43 3.87 13.42 2.15
CA PRO A 43 3.06 14.35 1.39
C PRO A 43 2.08 15.02 2.37
N GLY A 44 2.36 16.23 2.86
CA GLY A 44 1.60 16.81 3.98
C GLY A 44 2.37 17.65 5.01
N ASP A 45 3.62 18.04 4.72
CA ASP A 45 4.47 18.89 5.58
C ASP A 45 4.13 20.39 5.41
N PRO A 46 4.02 21.17 6.51
CA PRO A 46 3.86 22.63 6.46
C PRO A 46 4.83 23.32 5.49
N GLY A 47 4.27 23.96 4.47
CA GLY A 47 5.01 24.61 3.37
C GLY A 47 4.51 24.13 2.00
N ASP A 48 4.19 22.84 1.89
CA ASP A 48 3.53 22.28 0.71
C ASP A 48 2.05 21.98 0.98
N PHE A 49 1.70 21.45 2.17
CA PHE A 49 0.32 21.12 2.64
C PHE A 49 0.25 20.95 4.16
N ASP A 50 -0.86 21.30 4.79
CA ASP A 50 -1.01 21.16 6.25
C ASP A 50 -1.68 19.85 6.71
N TYR A 51 -2.20 19.02 5.79
CA TYR A 51 -3.16 17.95 6.12
C TYR A 51 -2.93 16.60 5.44
N GLY A 52 -1.68 16.21 5.25
CA GLY A 52 -1.35 14.97 4.54
C GLY A 52 -0.76 13.86 5.41
N ALA A 53 -0.44 12.72 4.81
CA ALA A 53 0.06 11.54 5.51
C ALA A 53 1.60 11.56 5.69
N TRP A 54 2.11 10.61 6.47
CA TRP A 54 3.55 10.38 6.59
C TRP A 54 4.15 9.78 5.31
N HIS A 55 5.47 9.82 5.17
CA HIS A 55 6.13 9.41 3.92
C HIS A 55 5.80 7.97 3.54
N VAL A 56 5.82 7.05 4.51
CA VAL A 56 5.57 5.63 4.30
C VAL A 56 4.21 5.37 3.64
N ALA A 57 3.23 6.26 3.82
CA ALA A 57 1.87 6.07 3.37
C ALA A 57 1.75 5.92 1.84
N CYS A 58 2.57 6.60 1.05
CA CYS A 58 2.55 6.45 -0.40
C CYS A 58 3.09 5.09 -0.87
N HIS A 59 4.07 4.54 -0.15
CA HIS A 59 4.60 3.19 -0.39
C HIS A 59 3.57 2.12 -0.02
N LEU A 60 2.91 2.30 1.13
CA LEU A 60 1.85 1.43 1.60
C LEU A 60 0.67 1.39 0.64
N ALA A 61 0.22 2.55 0.16
CA ALA A 61 -0.89 2.65 -0.79
C ALA A 61 -0.51 2.15 -2.20
N GLY A 62 0.74 2.32 -2.61
CA GLY A 62 1.24 1.86 -3.90
C GLY A 62 1.44 0.34 -3.99
N ALA A 63 1.60 -0.34 -2.85
CA ALA A 63 1.84 -1.77 -2.79
C ALA A 63 0.56 -2.60 -3.01
N GLY A 64 0.76 -3.91 -3.18
CA GLY A 64 -0.34 -4.87 -3.31
C GLY A 64 0.04 -6.25 -2.78
N GLY A 65 -0.90 -7.19 -2.89
CA GLY A 65 -0.74 -8.54 -2.39
C GLY A 65 -1.33 -9.60 -3.32
N ALA A 66 -0.72 -10.79 -3.28
CA ALA A 66 -1.20 -11.96 -3.98
C ALA A 66 -1.89 -12.92 -3.00
N MET A 67 -3.02 -13.48 -3.42
CA MET A 67 -3.72 -14.53 -2.69
C MET A 67 -3.98 -15.73 -3.58
N ARG A 68 -4.23 -16.88 -2.97
CA ARG A 68 -4.71 -18.09 -3.64
C ARG A 68 -6.14 -18.35 -3.22
N ALA A 69 -7.05 -18.25 -4.18
CA ALA A 69 -8.44 -18.60 -3.99
C ALA A 69 -8.59 -20.09 -3.65
N THR A 70 -9.75 -20.46 -3.09
CA THR A 70 -10.06 -21.85 -2.70
C THR A 70 -10.08 -22.83 -3.89
N ASN A 71 -10.32 -22.32 -5.11
CA ASN A 71 -10.21 -23.08 -6.36
C ASN A 71 -8.77 -23.24 -6.88
N GLY A 72 -7.77 -22.69 -6.16
CA GLY A 72 -6.36 -22.74 -6.51
C GLY A 72 -5.87 -21.59 -7.40
N GLU A 73 -6.76 -20.72 -7.91
CA GLU A 73 -6.38 -19.58 -8.75
C GLU A 73 -5.63 -18.51 -7.95
N VAL A 74 -4.68 -17.85 -8.61
CA VAL A 74 -3.99 -16.68 -8.06
C VAL A 74 -4.86 -15.45 -8.26
N LEU A 75 -4.98 -14.65 -7.21
CA LEU A 75 -5.65 -13.36 -7.17
C LEU A 75 -4.61 -12.26 -6.96
N TRP A 76 -4.84 -11.09 -7.55
CA TRP A 76 -4.08 -9.89 -7.27
C TRP A 76 -4.96 -8.86 -6.57
N LEU A 77 -4.45 -8.27 -5.49
CA LEU A 77 -5.16 -7.26 -4.71
C LEU A 77 -4.33 -5.99 -4.61
N GLU A 78 -4.96 -4.85 -4.89
CA GLU A 78 -4.31 -3.54 -4.81
C GLU A 78 -5.35 -2.40 -4.67
N ILE A 79 -4.86 -1.19 -4.41
CA ILE A 79 -5.65 0.03 -4.61
C ILE A 79 -5.69 0.36 -6.11
N SER A 80 -6.89 0.41 -6.67
CA SER A 80 -7.16 0.75 -8.08
C SER A 80 -7.88 2.09 -8.20
N HIS A 81 -7.81 2.70 -9.38
CA HIS A 81 -8.51 3.94 -9.72
C HIS A 81 -9.74 3.70 -10.59
N LYS A 82 -10.81 4.45 -10.33
CA LYS A 82 -12.05 4.45 -11.11
C LYS A 82 -12.21 5.79 -11.82
N GLY A 83 -11.72 5.86 -13.06
CA GLY A 83 -11.66 7.10 -13.84
C GLY A 83 -12.98 7.88 -13.93
N ALA A 84 -14.11 7.20 -14.09
CA ALA A 84 -15.42 7.85 -14.23
C ALA A 84 -15.85 8.71 -13.02
N TYR A 85 -15.31 8.43 -11.83
CA TYR A 85 -15.67 9.14 -10.59
C TYR A 85 -14.46 9.77 -9.90
N ASP A 86 -13.28 9.66 -10.52
CA ASP A 86 -12.00 10.02 -9.93
C ASP A 86 -11.83 9.54 -8.48
N LYS A 87 -12.02 8.24 -8.26
CA LYS A 87 -12.06 7.64 -6.93
C LYS A 87 -11.20 6.39 -6.85
N TYR A 88 -10.56 6.19 -5.70
CA TYR A 88 -9.79 4.99 -5.39
C TYR A 88 -10.61 3.97 -4.63
N TYR A 89 -10.29 2.69 -4.84
CA TYR A 89 -10.95 1.56 -4.19
C TYR A 89 -9.99 0.39 -4.05
N ALA A 90 -10.18 -0.44 -3.01
CA ALA A 90 -9.49 -1.72 -2.94
C ALA A 90 -10.10 -2.66 -3.97
N SER A 91 -9.25 -3.32 -4.74
CA SER A 91 -9.65 -4.17 -5.84
C SER A 91 -9.10 -5.57 -5.69
N VAL A 92 -9.80 -6.53 -6.28
CA VAL A 92 -9.29 -7.88 -6.52
C VAL A 92 -9.44 -8.20 -8.00
N THR A 93 -8.35 -8.69 -8.60
CA THR A 93 -8.28 -9.12 -9.99
C THR A 93 -8.08 -10.63 -10.04
N ALA A 94 -8.94 -11.31 -10.80
CA ALA A 94 -8.94 -12.76 -10.98
C ALA A 94 -8.98 -13.13 -12.46
N ALA A 95 -8.59 -14.36 -12.80
CA ALA A 95 -8.83 -14.89 -14.13
C ALA A 95 -10.34 -15.12 -14.34
N ALA A 96 -10.85 -14.89 -15.55
CA ALA A 96 -12.22 -15.25 -15.92
C ALA A 96 -12.29 -15.75 -17.36
N LYS A 97 -13.40 -16.42 -17.73
CA LYS A 97 -13.61 -17.04 -19.04
C LYS A 97 -13.51 -16.09 -20.25
N GLY A 98 -13.53 -14.77 -20.04
CA GLY A 98 -13.39 -13.75 -21.08
C GLY A 98 -12.12 -12.88 -20.94
N GLY A 99 -11.16 -13.30 -20.12
CA GLY A 99 -10.00 -12.51 -19.72
C GLY A 99 -10.04 -12.12 -18.23
N PRO A 100 -8.97 -11.51 -17.70
CA PRO A 100 -8.95 -11.04 -16.32
C PRO A 100 -10.10 -10.07 -16.01
N SER A 101 -10.63 -10.16 -14.79
CA SER A 101 -11.69 -9.29 -14.29
C SER A 101 -11.25 -8.65 -12.98
N THR A 102 -11.42 -7.34 -12.89
CA THR A 102 -11.13 -6.55 -11.68
C THR A 102 -12.43 -6.04 -11.08
N VAL A 103 -12.65 -6.33 -9.80
CA VAL A 103 -13.85 -5.90 -9.06
C VAL A 103 -13.47 -5.25 -7.75
N GLU A 104 -14.38 -4.44 -7.20
CA GLU A 104 -14.21 -3.84 -5.88
C GLU A 104 -14.17 -4.94 -4.82
N LEU A 105 -13.17 -4.91 -3.95
CA LEU A 105 -12.95 -5.90 -2.89
C LEU A 105 -14.15 -5.97 -1.92
N ASP A 106 -14.74 -4.82 -1.63
CA ASP A 106 -15.92 -4.68 -0.76
C ASP A 106 -17.25 -4.93 -1.49
N SER A 107 -17.22 -5.35 -2.75
CA SER A 107 -18.42 -5.84 -3.42
C SER A 107 -18.75 -7.28 -3.01
N ALA A 108 -19.97 -7.74 -3.29
CA ALA A 108 -20.32 -9.15 -3.07
C ALA A 108 -19.44 -10.11 -3.88
N ALA A 109 -19.11 -9.74 -5.13
CA ALA A 109 -18.22 -10.52 -5.98
C ALA A 109 -16.78 -10.54 -5.46
N GLY A 110 -16.26 -9.39 -5.03
CA GLY A 110 -14.92 -9.26 -4.44
C GLY A 110 -14.77 -10.11 -3.18
N ARG A 111 -15.73 -9.98 -2.24
CA ARG A 111 -15.76 -10.80 -1.03
C ARG A 111 -15.82 -12.30 -1.33
N ALA A 112 -16.62 -12.72 -2.31
CA ALA A 112 -16.71 -14.12 -2.69
C ALA A 112 -15.40 -14.68 -3.27
N LEU A 113 -14.61 -13.85 -3.97
CA LEU A 113 -13.31 -14.29 -4.50
C LEU A 113 -12.27 -14.51 -3.39
N VAL A 114 -12.27 -13.67 -2.36
CA VAL A 114 -11.27 -13.74 -1.28
C VAL A 114 -11.72 -14.58 -0.08
N ASP A 115 -12.97 -15.03 -0.05
CA ASP A 115 -13.48 -15.87 1.03
C ASP A 115 -12.74 -17.21 1.08
N GLY A 116 -12.13 -17.49 2.24
CA GLY A 116 -11.26 -18.65 2.44
C GLY A 116 -9.96 -18.65 1.63
N ALA A 117 -9.62 -17.56 0.93
CA ALA A 117 -8.38 -17.46 0.16
C ALA A 117 -7.17 -17.36 1.10
N ALA A 118 -6.05 -17.96 0.70
CA ALA A 118 -4.80 -17.94 1.45
C ALA A 118 -3.87 -16.83 0.93
N VAL A 119 -3.26 -16.05 1.82
CA VAL A 119 -2.26 -15.04 1.43
C VAL A 119 -0.99 -15.72 0.92
N LEU A 120 -0.58 -15.37 -0.30
CA LEU A 120 0.67 -15.84 -0.92
C LEU A 120 1.84 -14.89 -0.63
N GLY A 121 1.56 -13.60 -0.48
CA GLY A 121 2.59 -12.62 -0.17
C GLY A 121 2.27 -11.24 -0.70
N PHE A 122 3.29 -10.39 -0.72
CA PHE A 122 3.17 -8.97 -1.00
C PHE A 122 4.17 -8.53 -2.08
N VAL A 123 3.85 -7.43 -2.76
CA VAL A 123 4.73 -6.80 -3.75
C VAL A 123 4.82 -5.31 -3.42
N GLU A 124 6.04 -4.77 -3.39
CA GLU A 124 6.29 -3.33 -3.22
C GLU A 124 5.57 -2.52 -4.32
N GLY A 125 5.13 -1.31 -3.98
CA GLY A 125 4.61 -0.38 -4.98
C GLY A 125 5.69 0.10 -5.95
N ASN A 126 5.33 0.24 -7.22
CA ASN A 126 6.24 0.79 -8.22
C ASN A 126 6.45 2.30 -8.00
N SER A 127 7.71 2.70 -8.05
CA SER A 127 8.13 4.11 -7.91
C SER A 127 8.71 4.68 -9.21
N THR A 128 8.42 4.00 -10.32
CA THR A 128 8.62 4.38 -11.73
C THR A 128 7.51 3.77 -12.59
N GLY A 129 7.42 4.21 -13.84
CA GLY A 129 6.44 3.71 -14.79
C GLY A 129 5.10 4.43 -14.67
N ARG A 130 4.04 3.72 -15.03
CA ARG A 130 2.69 4.27 -15.19
C ARG A 130 1.98 4.46 -13.86
N THR A 131 1.03 5.38 -13.79
CA THR A 131 0.09 5.44 -12.66
C THR A 131 -1.14 4.58 -12.94
N SER A 132 -1.93 4.29 -11.91
CA SER A 132 -3.23 3.64 -12.09
C SER A 132 -4.29 4.62 -12.61
N ALA A 133 -4.23 5.89 -12.17
CA ALA A 133 -5.08 6.98 -12.65
C ALA A 133 -4.67 7.55 -14.02
N ARG A 134 -4.52 6.69 -15.04
CA ARG A 134 -4.14 7.14 -16.39
C ARG A 134 -5.21 8.05 -17.00
N GLY A 135 -4.76 9.12 -17.65
CA GLY A 135 -5.63 10.05 -18.36
C GLY A 135 -6.36 11.07 -17.47
N VAL A 136 -6.12 11.09 -16.16
CA VAL A 136 -6.56 12.20 -15.31
C VAL A 136 -5.87 13.50 -15.73
N ASN A 137 -6.54 14.63 -15.49
CA ASN A 137 -6.01 15.95 -15.78
C ASN A 137 -6.27 16.86 -14.58
N ASP A 138 -5.43 16.72 -13.55
CA ASP A 138 -5.55 17.50 -12.34
C ASP A 138 -5.23 18.97 -12.60
N SER A 139 -5.99 19.88 -11.96
CA SER A 139 -5.62 21.28 -11.94
C SER A 139 -4.30 21.47 -11.17
N PRO A 140 -3.49 22.49 -11.51
CA PRO A 140 -2.26 22.78 -10.77
C PRO A 140 -2.46 23.00 -9.27
N THR A 141 -3.65 23.44 -8.86
CA THR A 141 -3.97 23.74 -7.46
C THR A 141 -4.46 22.55 -6.66
N LEU A 142 -4.92 21.46 -7.31
CA LEU A 142 -5.49 20.31 -6.60
C LEU A 142 -4.47 19.65 -5.67
N PHE A 143 -3.23 19.54 -6.13
CA PHE A 143 -2.12 18.94 -5.40
C PHE A 143 -0.86 19.84 -5.42
N ASN A 144 -1.05 21.16 -5.32
CA ASN A 144 0.03 22.16 -5.16
C ASN A 144 1.19 21.89 -6.13
N LEU A 145 0.86 21.83 -7.42
CA LEU A 145 1.75 21.57 -8.56
C LEU A 145 2.22 20.10 -8.72
N TRP A 146 2.00 19.23 -7.74
CA TRP A 146 2.32 17.79 -7.82
C TRP A 146 1.14 16.99 -8.37
N ARG A 147 0.88 17.12 -9.67
CA ARG A 147 -0.30 16.52 -10.31
C ARG A 147 -0.05 15.05 -10.64
N ARG A 148 -1.09 14.20 -10.60
CA ARG A 148 -0.91 12.76 -10.88
C ARG A 148 -0.39 12.49 -12.29
N GLN A 149 -0.82 13.26 -13.27
CA GLN A 149 -0.38 13.09 -14.66
C GLN A 149 1.11 13.39 -14.87
N ASP A 150 1.76 14.13 -13.97
CA ASP A 150 3.20 14.40 -14.06
C ASP A 150 4.04 13.14 -13.73
N PHE A 151 3.43 12.17 -13.04
CA PHE A 151 4.04 10.90 -12.63
C PHE A 151 3.62 9.69 -13.48
N ASP A 152 2.75 9.88 -14.49
CA ASP A 152 2.43 8.83 -15.45
C ASP A 152 3.52 8.72 -16.52
N GLN A 153 4.54 7.91 -16.25
CA GLN A 153 5.70 7.77 -17.12
C GLN A 153 5.65 6.47 -17.91
N PRO A 154 6.09 6.45 -19.19
CA PRO A 154 6.34 5.19 -19.88
C PRO A 154 7.33 4.31 -19.09
N VAL A 155 7.10 3.00 -19.06
CA VAL A 155 7.89 2.01 -18.31
C VAL A 155 9.40 2.07 -18.60
N ASN A 156 9.79 2.57 -19.77
CA ASN A 156 11.19 2.65 -20.22
C ASN A 156 11.83 4.05 -20.14
N ARG A 157 11.14 5.08 -19.64
CA ARG A 157 11.57 6.49 -19.83
C ARG A 157 12.19 7.14 -18.59
N SER A 158 11.65 6.90 -17.40
CA SER A 158 12.10 7.53 -16.15
C SER A 158 12.70 6.49 -15.22
N ALA A 159 13.94 6.70 -14.78
CA ALA A 159 14.58 5.88 -13.77
C ALA A 159 14.35 6.41 -12.34
N GLN A 160 13.72 7.58 -12.17
CA GLN A 160 13.65 8.27 -10.88
C GLN A 160 12.23 8.28 -10.34
N ASP A 161 11.32 8.96 -11.04
CA ASP A 161 9.96 9.23 -10.55
C ASP A 161 8.87 8.69 -11.47
N GLY A 162 7.77 8.22 -10.86
CA GLY A 162 6.59 7.70 -11.53
C GLY A 162 5.91 6.56 -10.76
N GLY A 163 4.92 5.90 -11.35
CA GLY A 163 4.32 4.76 -10.69
C GLY A 163 3.32 5.11 -9.59
N LYS A 164 2.76 4.06 -8.96
CA LYS A 164 1.73 4.22 -7.92
C LYS A 164 2.25 4.87 -6.65
N VAL A 165 3.54 4.73 -6.33
CA VAL A 165 4.13 5.41 -5.16
C VAL A 165 4.03 6.92 -5.33
N TRP A 166 4.37 7.45 -6.50
CA TRP A 166 4.28 8.88 -6.77
C TRP A 166 2.84 9.37 -7.01
N GLU A 167 1.99 8.52 -7.59
CA GLU A 167 0.55 8.78 -7.62
C GLU A 167 -0.01 8.99 -6.21
N HIS A 168 0.30 8.08 -5.29
CA HIS A 168 -0.20 8.17 -3.93
C HIS A 168 0.52 9.22 -3.08
N TRP A 169 1.74 9.59 -3.44
CA TRP A 169 2.38 10.80 -2.94
C TRP A 169 1.51 12.02 -3.24
N CYS A 170 0.86 12.10 -4.41
CA CYS A 170 -0.06 13.20 -4.70
C CYS A 170 -1.36 13.09 -3.89
N THR A 171 -2.00 11.93 -3.92
CA THR A 171 -3.36 11.77 -3.37
C THR A 171 -3.45 11.79 -1.85
N LEU A 172 -2.33 11.57 -1.16
CA LEU A 172 -2.25 11.57 0.31
C LEU A 172 -1.81 12.92 0.90
N ARG A 173 -1.65 13.95 0.07
CA ARG A 173 -1.35 15.34 0.51
C ARG A 173 -2.48 16.00 1.29
N ASP A 174 -3.72 15.57 1.06
CA ASP A 174 -4.88 16.01 1.83
C ASP A 174 -5.76 14.81 2.20
N ILE A 175 -5.64 14.40 3.45
CA ILE A 175 -6.43 13.35 4.06
C ILE A 175 -7.38 13.94 5.11
N ARG A 176 -7.93 15.14 4.93
CA ARG A 176 -9.10 15.56 5.72
C ARG A 176 -10.32 14.72 5.35
N SER A 177 -11.26 14.56 6.27
CA SER A 177 -12.52 13.85 6.02
C SER A 177 -13.35 14.50 4.90
N SER A 178 -13.20 15.81 4.70
CA SER A 178 -13.82 16.55 3.60
C SER A 178 -13.10 16.38 2.25
N ALA A 179 -11.90 15.83 2.21
CA ALA A 179 -11.13 15.60 0.98
C ALA A 179 -11.51 14.25 0.36
N PRO A 180 -12.24 14.21 -0.78
CA PRO A 180 -12.82 12.98 -1.30
C PRO A 180 -11.76 12.00 -1.84
N ILE A 181 -10.73 12.48 -2.52
CA ILE A 181 -9.67 11.65 -3.09
C ILE A 181 -8.87 10.96 -1.98
N GLY A 182 -8.30 11.72 -1.05
CA GLY A 182 -7.54 11.17 0.08
C GLY A 182 -8.37 10.24 0.95
N THR A 183 -9.65 10.57 1.19
CA THR A 183 -10.57 9.68 1.91
C THR A 183 -10.83 8.38 1.15
N SER A 184 -10.95 8.41 -0.18
CA SER A 184 -11.11 7.17 -0.96
C SER A 184 -9.87 6.27 -0.91
N VAL A 185 -8.67 6.86 -0.90
CA VAL A 185 -7.41 6.11 -0.74
C VAL A 185 -7.31 5.49 0.65
N LEU A 186 -7.65 6.22 1.71
CA LEU A 186 -7.65 5.68 3.07
C LEU A 186 -8.62 4.52 3.24
N SER A 187 -9.85 4.65 2.72
CA SER A 187 -10.84 3.58 2.75
C SER A 187 -10.37 2.36 1.97
N ALA A 188 -9.80 2.56 0.78
CA ALA A 188 -9.21 1.49 -0.01
C ALA A 188 -8.06 0.80 0.73
N TYR A 189 -7.18 1.57 1.36
CA TYR A 189 -6.05 1.01 2.08
C TYR A 189 -6.47 0.20 3.31
N VAL A 190 -7.44 0.67 4.09
CA VAL A 190 -7.98 -0.09 5.23
C VAL A 190 -8.64 -1.40 4.77
N SER A 191 -9.42 -1.37 3.68
CA SER A 191 -10.01 -2.58 3.08
C SER A 191 -8.93 -3.56 2.63
N LEU A 192 -7.89 -3.06 1.93
CA LEU A 192 -6.78 -3.89 1.45
C LEU A 192 -6.01 -4.57 2.60
N VAL A 193 -5.66 -3.82 3.65
CA VAL A 193 -4.94 -4.36 4.83
C VAL A 193 -5.81 -5.36 5.59
N ALA A 194 -7.11 -5.09 5.73
CA ALA A 194 -8.04 -6.01 6.38
C ALA A 194 -8.13 -7.37 5.66
N THR A 195 -7.93 -7.41 4.34
CA THR A 195 -7.93 -8.64 3.55
C THR A 195 -6.55 -9.32 3.47
N LEU A 196 -5.47 -8.55 3.31
CA LEU A 196 -4.11 -9.10 3.20
C LEU A 196 -3.48 -9.49 4.54
N GLY A 197 -4.11 -9.09 5.65
CA GLY A 197 -3.73 -9.46 7.00
C GLY A 197 -2.63 -8.59 7.61
N ASP A 198 -2.38 -8.82 8.89
CA ASP A 198 -1.58 -7.93 9.74
C ASP A 198 -0.10 -7.74 9.30
N ARG A 199 0.44 -8.66 8.48
CA ARG A 199 1.82 -8.60 7.98
C ARG A 199 2.02 -7.66 6.79
N PHE A 200 0.98 -7.32 6.04
CA PHE A 200 1.13 -6.55 4.80
C PHE A 200 1.77 -5.18 5.04
N ALA A 201 1.12 -4.34 5.83
CA ALA A 201 1.57 -2.98 6.12
C ALA A 201 2.99 -2.92 6.71
N PRO A 202 3.33 -3.67 7.79
CA PRO A 202 4.66 -3.57 8.36
C PRO A 202 5.74 -4.15 7.45
N THR A 203 5.43 -5.13 6.59
CA THR A 203 6.42 -5.63 5.61
C THR A 203 6.80 -4.50 4.65
N VAL A 204 5.81 -3.85 4.03
CA VAL A 204 6.08 -2.76 3.07
C VAL A 204 6.76 -1.56 3.74
N ALA A 205 6.43 -1.28 5.00
CA ALA A 205 6.99 -0.15 5.75
C ALA A 205 8.49 -0.27 6.07
N ARG A 206 9.09 -1.47 6.05
CA ARG A 206 10.51 -1.67 6.43
C ARG A 206 11.55 -1.14 5.43
N GLY A 207 11.14 -0.71 4.24
CA GLY A 207 12.06 -0.07 3.30
C GLY A 207 12.52 1.31 3.77
N ARG A 208 13.50 1.91 3.10
CA ARG A 208 13.78 3.37 3.09
C ARG A 208 14.07 3.99 4.47
N ARG A 209 15.08 3.46 5.18
CA ARG A 209 15.54 4.00 6.47
C ARG A 209 15.83 5.51 6.45
N ASP A 210 16.48 5.99 5.37
CA ASP A 210 16.84 7.42 5.20
C ASP A 210 15.63 8.37 5.14
N TYR A 211 14.42 7.83 5.01
CA TYR A 211 13.16 8.57 4.94
C TYR A 211 12.29 8.41 6.19
N GLY A 212 12.88 7.97 7.32
CA GLY A 212 12.21 7.88 8.62
C GLY A 212 11.18 6.75 8.71
N HIS A 213 11.29 5.74 7.86
CA HIS A 213 10.41 4.59 7.89
C HIS A 213 10.46 3.78 9.21
N PRO A 214 11.62 3.62 9.90
CA PRO A 214 11.67 2.99 11.23
C PRO A 214 10.70 3.63 12.24
N ASP A 215 10.79 4.94 12.43
CA ASP A 215 9.93 5.71 13.35
C ASP A 215 8.46 5.58 12.95
N GLN A 216 8.17 5.67 11.64
CA GLN A 216 6.81 5.53 11.12
C GLN A 216 6.25 4.12 11.32
N LEU A 217 7.06 3.07 11.14
CA LEU A 217 6.68 1.69 11.42
C LEU A 217 6.40 1.50 12.92
N GLN A 218 7.25 2.05 13.78
CA GLN A 218 7.02 2.04 15.23
C GLN A 218 5.74 2.77 15.61
N ALA A 219 5.45 3.91 14.98
CA ALA A 219 4.19 4.62 15.18
C ALA A 219 2.98 3.80 14.71
N LEU A 220 3.08 3.03 13.61
CA LEU A 220 2.03 2.10 13.18
C LEU A 220 1.80 0.97 14.21
N VAL A 221 2.87 0.44 14.81
CA VAL A 221 2.78 -0.61 15.85
C VAL A 221 2.18 -0.04 17.15
N THR A 222 2.73 1.05 17.66
CA THR A 222 2.28 1.72 18.90
C THR A 222 0.85 2.21 18.76
N GLY A 223 0.53 2.77 17.59
CA GLY A 223 -0.82 3.22 17.25
C GLY A 223 -1.84 2.08 17.18
N GLY A 224 -1.37 0.84 16.99
CA GLY A 224 -2.19 -0.37 16.89
C GLY A 224 -2.70 -0.67 15.49
N PHE A 225 -2.13 -0.03 14.46
CA PHE A 225 -2.47 -0.35 13.07
C PHE A 225 -1.95 -1.72 12.67
N THR A 226 -0.82 -2.15 13.23
CA THR A 226 -0.24 -3.50 13.10
C THR A 226 0.33 -3.97 14.45
N THR A 227 0.85 -5.20 14.53
CA THR A 227 1.55 -5.71 15.72
C THR A 227 3.07 -5.66 15.57
N LYS A 228 3.77 -5.61 16.71
CA LYS A 228 5.23 -5.84 16.78
C LYS A 228 5.59 -7.20 16.19
N GLN A 229 4.80 -8.25 16.45
CA GLN A 229 5.04 -9.59 15.92
C GLN A 229 5.04 -9.62 14.38
N SER A 230 4.08 -8.97 13.74
CA SER A 230 4.03 -8.84 12.28
C SER A 230 5.18 -7.98 11.74
N ALA A 231 5.54 -6.92 12.47
CA ALA A 231 6.70 -6.10 12.17
C ALA A 231 8.05 -6.79 12.36
N LEU A 232 8.09 -7.94 13.05
CA LEU A 232 9.28 -8.80 13.22
C LEU A 232 9.19 -10.11 12.42
N TRP A 233 8.27 -10.21 11.47
CA TRP A 233 8.25 -11.34 10.53
C TRP A 233 9.60 -11.45 9.82
N ASP A 234 10.31 -12.56 10.07
CA ASP A 234 11.60 -12.85 9.48
C ASP A 234 11.45 -13.17 7.98
N THR A 235 11.87 -12.22 7.15
CA THR A 235 11.71 -12.30 5.69
C THR A 235 12.77 -11.45 5.01
N THR A 236 13.17 -11.88 3.83
CA THR A 236 14.06 -11.15 2.94
C THR A 236 13.32 -10.89 1.64
N PRO A 237 13.27 -9.65 1.14
CA PRO A 237 12.64 -9.36 -0.13
C PRO A 237 13.33 -10.15 -1.25
N ILE A 238 12.52 -10.68 -2.16
CA ILE A 238 12.98 -11.32 -3.39
C ILE A 238 12.94 -10.27 -4.51
N PRO A 239 14.04 -10.07 -5.26
CA PRO A 239 14.01 -9.18 -6.42
C PRO A 239 12.95 -9.64 -7.42
N LEU A 240 12.16 -8.69 -7.94
CA LEU A 240 11.22 -8.99 -9.01
C LEU A 240 11.96 -9.49 -10.26
N PRO A 241 11.56 -10.64 -10.84
CA PRO A 241 12.05 -11.06 -12.15
C PRO A 241 11.70 -10.01 -13.21
N ARG A 242 12.62 -9.73 -14.14
CA ARG A 242 12.47 -8.66 -15.15
C ARG A 242 11.15 -8.70 -15.92
N ALA A 243 10.65 -9.91 -16.24
CA ALA A 243 9.38 -10.08 -16.94
C ALA A 243 8.17 -9.64 -16.10
N ALA A 244 8.16 -9.97 -14.81
CA ALA A 244 7.13 -9.54 -13.88
C ALA A 244 7.25 -8.04 -13.56
N GLU A 245 8.48 -7.54 -13.41
CA GLU A 245 8.76 -6.12 -13.19
C GLU A 245 8.16 -5.25 -14.30
N ALA A 246 8.39 -5.60 -15.57
CA ALA A 246 7.87 -4.84 -16.71
C ALA A 246 6.34 -4.71 -16.69
N LEU A 247 5.63 -5.78 -16.28
CA LEU A 247 4.17 -5.79 -16.17
C LEU A 247 3.67 -4.98 -14.97
N LEU A 248 4.35 -5.05 -13.82
CA LEU A 248 3.99 -4.28 -12.63
C LEU A 248 4.23 -2.78 -12.81
N LEU A 249 5.23 -2.39 -13.62
CA LEU A 249 5.48 -0.99 -13.95
C LEU A 249 4.36 -0.35 -14.81
N GLU A 250 3.47 -1.14 -15.41
CA GLU A 250 2.31 -0.63 -16.14
C GLU A 250 1.16 -0.18 -15.21
N SER A 251 1.19 -0.51 -13.91
CA SER A 251 0.14 -0.18 -12.94
C SER A 251 -1.28 -0.51 -13.42
N ASP A 252 -1.38 -1.59 -14.20
CA ASP A 252 -2.60 -2.13 -14.73
C ASP A 252 -2.94 -3.42 -13.97
N PRO A 253 -4.12 -3.54 -13.35
CA PRO A 253 -4.43 -4.71 -12.52
C PRO A 253 -4.39 -6.04 -13.29
N HIS A 254 -4.67 -6.03 -14.59
CA HIS A 254 -4.63 -7.24 -15.41
C HIS A 254 -3.18 -7.64 -15.72
N ALA A 255 -2.32 -6.67 -16.06
CA ALA A 255 -0.89 -6.91 -16.21
C ALA A 255 -0.25 -7.38 -14.89
N ALA A 256 -0.64 -6.76 -13.77
CA ALA A 256 -0.17 -7.16 -12.44
C ALA A 256 -0.61 -8.59 -12.09
N LEU A 257 -1.85 -9.00 -12.41
CA LEU A 257 -2.28 -10.39 -12.25
C LEU A 257 -1.38 -11.37 -13.02
N GLU A 258 -1.06 -11.06 -14.28
CA GLU A 258 -0.17 -11.90 -15.09
C GLU A 258 1.26 -11.93 -14.53
N ALA A 259 1.75 -10.81 -14.00
CA ALA A 259 3.03 -10.76 -13.31
C ALA A 259 3.06 -11.69 -12.10
N VAL A 260 2.06 -11.60 -11.21
CA VAL A 260 2.05 -12.39 -9.96
C VAL A 260 1.78 -13.87 -10.17
N LYS A 261 1.07 -14.25 -11.24
CA LYS A 261 0.96 -15.67 -11.65
C LYS A 261 2.32 -16.28 -11.99
N GLY A 262 3.24 -15.49 -12.51
CA GLY A 262 4.59 -15.92 -12.88
C GLY A 262 5.61 -15.94 -11.74
N LEU A 263 5.23 -15.49 -10.53
CA LEU A 263 6.12 -15.49 -9.36
C LEU A 263 6.10 -16.84 -8.63
N ASP A 264 7.21 -17.17 -7.96
CA ASP A 264 7.30 -18.37 -7.13
C ASP A 264 6.64 -18.15 -5.77
N TRP A 265 5.61 -18.93 -5.48
CA TRP A 265 4.85 -18.89 -4.24
C TRP A 265 4.97 -20.18 -3.39
N SER A 266 5.92 -21.06 -3.71
CA SER A 266 6.08 -22.36 -3.03
C SER A 266 6.31 -22.27 -1.52
N ASN A 267 6.93 -21.19 -1.02
CA ASN A 267 7.18 -20.95 0.41
C ASN A 267 6.46 -19.68 0.89
N SER A 268 5.13 -19.64 0.69
CA SER A 268 4.30 -18.49 1.08
C SER A 268 4.15 -18.35 2.62
N PRO A 269 3.99 -17.13 3.16
CA PRO A 269 3.98 -15.86 2.43
C PRO A 269 5.39 -15.41 1.99
N ARG A 270 5.48 -14.68 0.87
CA ARG A 270 6.74 -14.07 0.37
C ARG A 270 6.61 -12.56 0.19
N TYR A 271 7.74 -11.88 0.07
CA TYR A 271 7.76 -10.46 -0.28
C TYR A 271 8.63 -10.23 -1.51
N TYR A 272 8.08 -9.55 -2.52
CA TYR A 272 8.79 -9.16 -3.73
C TYR A 272 9.00 -7.66 -3.77
N MET A 273 10.19 -7.22 -4.16
CA MET A 273 10.60 -5.82 -4.17
C MET A 273 11.28 -5.47 -5.49
N PHE A 274 11.18 -4.21 -5.92
CA PHE A 274 11.89 -3.76 -7.11
C PHE A 274 13.39 -3.72 -6.82
N SER A 275 14.21 -4.35 -7.68
CA SER A 275 15.66 -4.52 -7.48
C SER A 275 16.38 -3.21 -7.17
N ARG A 276 15.98 -2.11 -7.83
CA ARG A 276 16.56 -0.77 -7.65
C ARG A 276 16.49 -0.25 -6.20
N ARG A 277 15.63 -0.84 -5.38
CA ARG A 277 15.23 -0.37 -4.06
C ARG A 277 15.42 -1.40 -2.96
N ILE A 278 15.91 -2.59 -3.29
CA ILE A 278 16.02 -3.73 -2.37
C ILE A 278 17.06 -3.50 -1.26
N GLU A 279 18.13 -2.77 -1.56
CA GLU A 279 19.20 -2.44 -0.61
C GLU A 279 18.74 -1.52 0.52
N SER A 280 17.59 -0.84 0.37
CA SER A 280 17.03 -0.02 1.44
C SER A 280 16.13 -0.82 2.41
N TRP A 281 16.09 -2.14 2.29
CA TRP A 281 15.33 -3.01 3.18
C TRP A 281 15.94 -3.06 4.58
N SER A 282 15.10 -2.97 5.61
CA SER A 282 15.52 -3.23 6.99
C SER A 282 15.29 -4.69 7.36
N GLU A 283 16.36 -5.39 7.72
CA GLU A 283 16.30 -6.75 8.24
C GLU A 283 15.62 -6.80 9.61
N LYS A 284 15.14 -7.99 9.99
CA LYS A 284 14.42 -8.19 11.25
C LYS A 284 15.21 -7.66 12.44
N ASP A 285 16.49 -7.99 12.56
CA ASP A 285 17.32 -7.59 13.70
C ASP A 285 17.47 -6.07 13.80
N GLN A 286 17.53 -5.37 12.67
CA GLN A 286 17.53 -3.90 12.65
C GLN A 286 16.20 -3.34 13.16
N VAL A 287 15.08 -3.92 12.75
CA VAL A 287 13.75 -3.54 13.24
C VAL A 287 13.58 -3.87 14.74
N GLU A 288 14.18 -4.94 15.24
CA GLU A 288 14.19 -5.27 16.67
C GLU A 288 14.91 -4.20 17.49
N VAL A 289 16.07 -3.73 17.00
CA VAL A 289 16.82 -2.62 17.60
C VAL A 289 15.99 -1.35 17.60
N ASP A 290 15.36 -1.00 16.48
CA ASP A 290 14.52 0.20 16.34
C ASP A 290 13.39 0.22 17.40
N PHE A 291 12.84 -0.93 17.78
CA PHE A 291 11.82 -1.03 18.84
C PHE A 291 12.37 -1.06 20.27
N SER A 292 13.69 -1.12 20.46
CA SER A 292 14.33 -1.19 21.77
C SER A 292 14.84 0.16 22.29
N GLU A 293 15.01 1.15 21.41
CA GLU A 293 15.57 2.45 21.77
C GLU A 293 14.56 3.40 22.46
N ASP A 294 13.31 2.95 22.65
CA ASP A 294 12.20 3.68 23.30
C ASP A 294 11.63 2.99 24.57
N SER A 295 12.39 2.10 25.23
CA SER A 295 12.01 1.51 26.54
C SER A 295 12.64 2.21 27.73
#